data_AF-A0A965LFF3-F1
#
_entry.id   AF-A0A965LFF3-F1
#
_cell.length_a   1.000
_cell.length_b   1.000
_cell.length_c   1.000
_cell.angle_alpha   90.00
_cell.angle_beta   90.00
_cell.angle_gamma   90.00
#
_symmetry.space_group_name_H-M   'P 1'
#
loop_
_entity.id
_entity.type
_entity.pdbx_description
1 polymer ?
#
loop_
_entity_poly.entity_id
_entity_poly.type
_entity_poly.pdbx_seq_one_letter_code
_entity_poly.pdbx_strand_id
1 'polypeptide(L)'
;MPSQANIDASAQRRLQDTAEQARQLRRTEEQTLILSRALSAETLSGPRGPVLTRQALAAMVRLREMGVGTDEALRRATRTSGIGPDQAAGTTAYFRGLFSKYSGKITPSLLSRLEAGTDPAPELILAPFAP
;
A
#
# COMPACT_ATOMS: atom_id res chain seq x y z
N MET A 1 36.68 -30.93 4.27
CA MET A 1 36.94 -29.59 3.72
C MET A 1 35.78 -29.24 2.79
N PRO A 2 34.94 -28.25 3.10
CA PRO A 2 33.95 -27.78 2.14
C PRO A 2 34.70 -27.33 0.87
N SER A 3 34.30 -27.84 -0.28
CA SER A 3 34.89 -27.46 -1.57
C SER A 3 34.69 -25.96 -1.81
N GLN A 4 35.67 -25.30 -2.44
CA GLN A 4 35.60 -23.89 -2.85
C GLN A 4 34.26 -23.57 -3.55
N ALA A 5 33.76 -24.50 -4.38
CA ALA A 5 32.48 -24.41 -5.06
C ALA A 5 31.25 -24.31 -4.12
N ASN A 6 31.27 -24.96 -2.94
CA ASN A 6 30.19 -24.82 -1.95
C ASN A 6 30.24 -23.46 -1.24
N ILE A 7 31.43 -22.89 -1.07
CA ILE A 7 31.62 -21.57 -0.48
C ILE A 7 31.10 -20.51 -1.45
N ASP A 8 31.49 -20.58 -2.72
CA ASP A 8 31.04 -19.67 -3.78
C ASP A 8 29.53 -19.75 -4.03
N ALA A 9 28.94 -20.94 -4.05
CA ALA A 9 27.50 -21.12 -4.19
C ALA A 9 26.72 -20.53 -3.00
N SER A 10 27.23 -20.69 -1.77
CA SER A 10 26.62 -20.11 -0.58
C SER A 10 26.72 -18.59 -0.54
N ALA A 11 27.84 -18.02 -1.02
CA ALA A 11 28.03 -16.58 -1.15
C ALA A 11 27.10 -15.98 -2.22
N GLN A 12 26.97 -16.63 -3.38
CA GLN A 12 26.04 -16.23 -4.44
C GLN A 12 24.58 -16.28 -3.97
N ARG A 13 24.19 -17.31 -3.21
CA ARG A 13 22.84 -17.41 -2.65
C ARG A 13 22.53 -16.28 -1.68
N ARG A 14 23.44 -15.97 -0.76
CA ARG A 14 23.29 -14.83 0.17
C ARG A 14 23.14 -13.50 -0.56
N LEU A 15 23.90 -13.29 -1.65
CA LEU A 15 23.79 -12.08 -2.47
C LEU A 15 22.42 -11.99 -3.18
N GLN A 16 21.91 -13.10 -3.70
CA GLN A 16 20.58 -13.17 -4.31
C GLN A 16 19.48 -12.89 -3.29
N ASP A 17 19.52 -13.54 -2.13
CA ASP A 17 18.54 -13.34 -1.05
C ASP A 17 18.54 -11.88 -0.58
N THR A 18 19.72 -11.26 -0.44
CA THR A 18 19.85 -9.85 -0.06
C THR A 18 19.25 -8.93 -1.13
N ALA A 19 19.48 -9.21 -2.41
CA ALA A 19 18.94 -8.43 -3.51
C ALA A 19 17.41 -8.53 -3.61
N GLU A 20 16.84 -9.71 -3.38
CA GLU A 20 15.39 -9.92 -3.34
C GLU A 20 14.74 -9.19 -2.17
N GLN A 21 15.34 -9.29 -0.98
CA GLN A 21 14.89 -8.55 0.21
C GLN A 21 14.92 -7.04 -0.02
N ALA A 22 16.00 -6.51 -0.61
CA ALA A 22 16.11 -5.08 -0.92
C ALA A 22 15.03 -4.62 -1.92
N ARG A 23 14.71 -5.44 -2.93
CA ARG A 23 13.63 -5.16 -3.88
C ARG A 23 12.26 -5.16 -3.19
N GLN A 24 12.02 -6.12 -2.31
CA GLN A 24 10.77 -6.23 -1.56
C GLN A 24 10.57 -5.04 -0.63
N LEU A 25 11.63 -4.61 0.05
CA LEU A 25 11.61 -3.44 0.93
C LEU A 25 11.24 -2.18 0.14
N ARG A 26 11.91 -1.92 -1.00
CA ARG A 26 11.62 -0.76 -1.86
C ARG A 26 10.17 -0.73 -2.34
N ARG A 27 9.64 -1.86 -2.82
CA ARG A 27 8.22 -1.95 -3.22
C ARG A 27 7.29 -1.65 -2.06
N THR A 28 7.60 -2.15 -0.86
CA THR A 28 6.81 -1.88 0.35
C THR A 28 6.83 -0.38 0.70
N GLU A 29 7.99 0.26 0.60
CA GLU A 29 8.15 1.70 0.85
C GLU A 29 7.40 2.54 -0.18
N GLU A 30 7.47 2.19 -1.47
CA GLU A 30 6.73 2.85 -2.56
C GLU A 30 5.22 2.83 -2.31
N GLN A 31 4.67 1.66 -1.96
CA GLN A 31 3.24 1.55 -1.66
C GLN A 31 2.86 2.29 -0.38
N THR A 32 3.74 2.29 0.63
CA THR A 32 3.54 3.06 1.86
C THR A 32 3.49 4.56 1.58
N LEU A 33 4.32 5.06 0.65
CA LEU A 33 4.34 6.46 0.23
C LEU A 33 3.05 6.86 -0.51
N ILE A 34 2.50 5.98 -1.34
CA ILE A 34 1.21 6.22 -2.01
C ILE A 34 0.11 6.35 -0.97
N LEU A 35 0.06 5.43 0.00
CA LEU A 35 -0.92 5.45 1.08
C LEU A 35 -0.78 6.70 1.96
N SER A 36 0.45 7.11 2.31
CA SER A 36 0.70 8.25 3.20
C SER A 36 0.17 9.56 2.64
N ARG A 37 0.25 9.77 1.31
CA ARG A 37 -0.29 10.97 0.63
C ARG A 37 -1.80 11.11 0.76
N ALA A 38 -2.50 9.99 0.91
CA ALA A 38 -3.95 9.98 1.03
C ALA A 38 -4.45 10.15 2.48
N LEU A 39 -3.55 10.13 3.48
CA LEU A 39 -3.93 10.26 4.88
C LEU A 39 -4.21 11.70 5.33
N SER A 40 -3.84 12.71 4.53
CA SER A 40 -4.23 14.10 4.79
C SER A 40 -5.72 14.29 4.48
N ALA A 41 -6.50 14.65 5.50
CA ALA A 41 -7.93 14.91 5.37
C ALA A 41 -8.24 16.05 4.37
N GLU A 42 -7.40 17.09 4.35
CA GLU A 42 -7.52 18.22 3.43
C GLU A 42 -7.33 17.79 1.96
N THR A 43 -6.31 16.96 1.71
CA THR A 43 -6.05 16.46 0.36
C THR A 43 -7.13 15.48 -0.09
N LEU A 44 -7.67 14.71 0.86
CA LEU A 44 -8.67 13.67 0.61
C LEU A 44 -10.09 14.23 0.41
N SER A 45 -10.42 15.37 1.01
CA SER A 45 -11.69 16.08 0.79
C SER A 45 -11.67 16.99 -0.45
N GLY A 46 -10.47 17.30 -0.98
CA GLY A 46 -10.30 18.10 -2.19
C GLY A 46 -10.64 17.39 -3.50
N PRO A 47 -10.47 18.06 -4.66
CA PRO A 47 -10.83 17.53 -5.98
C PRO A 47 -10.02 16.28 -6.39
N ARG A 48 -8.85 16.07 -5.77
CA ARG A 48 -8.02 14.88 -5.99
C ARG A 48 -8.40 13.71 -5.07
N GLY A 49 -9.30 13.92 -4.12
CA GLY A 49 -9.74 12.94 -3.13
C GLY A 49 -10.16 11.59 -3.70
N PRO A 50 -11.03 11.54 -4.74
CA PRO A 50 -11.44 10.28 -5.35
C PRO A 50 -10.28 9.50 -5.96
N VAL A 51 -9.36 10.19 -6.64
CA VAL A 51 -8.16 9.58 -7.25
C VAL A 51 -7.24 9.02 -6.16
N LEU A 52 -6.97 9.81 -5.12
CA LEU A 52 -6.13 9.40 -4.00
C LEU A 52 -6.74 8.23 -3.23
N THR A 53 -8.06 8.21 -3.06
CA THR A 53 -8.78 7.10 -2.43
C THR A 53 -8.54 5.80 -3.18
N ARG A 54 -8.67 5.82 -4.51
CA ARG A 54 -8.48 4.65 -5.38
C ARG A 54 -7.03 4.14 -5.31
N GLN A 55 -6.07 5.04 -5.43
CA GLN A 55 -4.65 4.71 -5.39
C GLN A 55 -4.21 4.19 -4.01
N ALA A 56 -4.72 4.79 -2.93
CA ALA A 56 -4.48 4.30 -1.58
C ALA A 56 -5.08 2.91 -1.35
N LEU A 57 -6.30 2.66 -1.84
CA LEU A 57 -6.92 1.34 -1.75
C LEU A 57 -6.11 0.29 -2.53
N ALA A 58 -5.64 0.62 -3.72
CA ALA A 58 -4.73 -0.24 -4.48
C ALA A 58 -3.42 -0.53 -3.71
N ALA A 59 -2.81 0.51 -3.15
CA ALA A 59 -1.58 0.37 -2.36
C ALA A 59 -1.78 -0.55 -1.15
N MET A 60 -2.93 -0.47 -0.48
CA MET A 60 -3.27 -1.38 0.62
C MET A 60 -3.41 -2.83 0.17
N VAL A 61 -3.97 -3.08 -1.02
CA VAL A 61 -4.03 -4.44 -1.60
C VAL A 61 -2.63 -4.96 -1.88
N ARG A 62 -1.77 -4.16 -2.52
CA ARG A 62 -0.37 -4.52 -2.79
C ARG A 62 0.41 -4.79 -1.51
N LEU A 63 0.24 -3.96 -0.49
CA LEU A 63 0.87 -4.16 0.81
C LEU A 63 0.46 -5.49 1.44
N ARG A 64 -0.83 -5.86 1.35
CA ARG A 64 -1.31 -7.18 1.80
C ARG A 64 -0.72 -8.33 0.99
N GLU A 65 -0.63 -8.23 -0.34
CA GLU A 65 0.03 -9.22 -1.21
C GLU A 65 1.51 -9.41 -0.82
N MET A 66 2.16 -8.33 -0.37
CA MET A 66 3.53 -8.32 0.13
C MET A 66 3.69 -8.79 1.59
N GLY A 67 2.60 -9.23 2.24
CA GLY A 67 2.61 -9.73 3.62
C GLY A 67 2.51 -8.64 4.70
N VAL A 68 2.26 -7.39 4.34
CA VAL A 68 2.06 -6.29 5.29
C VAL A 68 0.58 -6.20 5.66
N GLY A 69 0.27 -6.42 6.94
CA GLY A 69 -1.09 -6.30 7.46
C GLY A 69 -1.64 -4.88 7.33
N THR A 70 -2.96 -4.75 7.16
CA THR A 70 -3.64 -3.47 6.94
C THR A 70 -3.34 -2.41 8.00
N ASP A 71 -3.39 -2.78 9.28
CA ASP A 71 -3.08 -1.85 10.36
C ASP A 71 -1.60 -1.46 10.41
N GLU A 72 -0.71 -2.38 10.03
CA GLU A 72 0.71 -2.08 9.93
C GLU A 72 1.01 -1.14 8.76
N ALA A 73 0.37 -1.35 7.61
CA ALA A 73 0.43 -0.45 6.46
C ALA A 73 -0.02 0.97 6.83
N LEU A 74 -1.17 1.11 7.50
CA LEU A 74 -1.68 2.41 7.95
C LEU A 74 -0.73 3.07 8.97
N ARG A 75 -0.23 2.32 9.97
CA ARG A 75 0.74 2.84 10.94
C ARG A 75 2.03 3.32 10.28
N ARG A 76 2.55 2.58 9.29
CA ARG A 76 3.73 3.00 8.52
C ARG A 76 3.45 4.25 7.72
N ALA A 77 2.32 4.30 7.00
CA ALA A 77 1.92 5.45 6.23
C ALA A 77 1.74 6.71 7.08
N THR A 78 1.11 6.62 8.26
CA THR A 78 0.97 7.74 9.20
C THR A 78 2.34 8.26 9.63
N ARG A 79 3.25 7.36 10.03
CA ARG A 79 4.64 7.74 10.38
C ARG A 79 5.37 8.43 9.23
N THR A 80 5.21 7.94 8.00
CA THR A 80 5.85 8.52 6.81
C THR A 80 5.24 9.84 6.38
N SER A 81 3.94 10.07 6.60
CA SER A 81 3.25 11.32 6.21
C SER A 81 3.63 12.53 7.07
N GLY A 82 4.20 12.33 8.26
CA GLY A 82 4.51 13.42 9.18
C GLY A 82 3.30 14.08 9.84
N ILE A 83 2.08 13.60 9.56
CA ILE A 83 0.85 14.05 10.24
C ILE A 83 0.71 13.36 11.60
N GLY A 84 0.12 14.07 12.57
CA GLY A 84 -0.16 13.52 13.90
C GLY A 84 -1.16 12.37 13.84
N PRO A 85 -1.09 11.38 14.76
CA PRO A 85 -2.02 10.26 14.79
C PRO A 85 -3.49 10.69 14.94
N ASP A 86 -3.75 11.75 15.72
CA ASP A 86 -5.11 12.28 15.90
C ASP A 86 -5.68 12.88 14.62
N GLN A 87 -4.84 13.55 13.82
CA GLN A 87 -5.21 14.10 12.52
C GLN A 87 -5.46 13.00 11.48
N ALA A 88 -4.73 11.88 11.57
CA ALA A 88 -4.90 10.73 10.70
C ALA A 88 -6.05 9.80 11.10
N ALA A 89 -6.63 9.96 12.30
CA ALA A 89 -7.60 9.00 12.84
C ALA A 89 -8.83 8.81 11.93
N GLY A 90 -9.38 9.92 11.42
CA GLY A 90 -10.53 9.89 10.50
C GLY A 90 -10.21 9.22 9.16
N THR A 91 -9.09 9.60 8.53
CA THR A 91 -8.68 9.05 7.23
C THR A 91 -8.28 7.58 7.34
N THR A 92 -7.57 7.20 8.40
CA THR A 92 -7.20 5.80 8.65
C THR A 92 -8.42 4.91 8.92
N ALA A 93 -9.40 5.38 9.68
CA ALA A 93 -10.66 4.67 9.90
C ALA A 93 -11.44 4.49 8.60
N TYR A 94 -11.52 5.54 7.77
CA TYR A 94 -12.13 5.50 6.45
C TYR A 94 -11.47 4.45 5.54
N PHE A 95 -10.14 4.45 5.42
CA PHE A 95 -9.43 3.47 4.60
C PHE A 95 -9.56 2.05 5.12
N ARG A 96 -9.54 1.86 6.45
CA ARG A 96 -9.80 0.55 7.07
C ARG A 96 -11.19 0.04 6.68
N GLY A 97 -12.21 0.91 6.74
CA GLY A 97 -13.58 0.58 6.33
C GLY A 97 -13.68 0.20 4.86
N LEU A 98 -13.10 0.99 3.96
CA LEU A 98 -13.07 0.68 2.52
C LEU A 98 -12.38 -0.65 2.24
N PHE A 99 -11.20 -0.87 2.83
CA PHE A 99 -10.43 -2.08 2.61
C PHE A 99 -11.16 -3.33 3.12
N SER A 100 -11.75 -3.25 4.31
CA SER A 100 -12.56 -4.34 4.88
C SER A 100 -13.75 -4.68 3.97
N LYS A 101 -14.45 -3.66 3.46
CA LYS A 101 -15.63 -3.83 2.61
C LYS A 101 -15.31 -4.39 1.22
N TYR A 102 -14.17 -4.02 0.65
CA TYR A 102 -13.91 -4.19 -0.79
C TYR A 102 -12.72 -5.07 -1.14
N SER A 103 -11.77 -5.33 -0.24
CA SER A 103 -10.54 -6.07 -0.58
C SER A 103 -10.78 -7.44 -1.20
N GLY A 104 -11.82 -8.17 -0.77
CA GLY A 104 -12.19 -9.47 -1.34
C GLY A 104 -12.83 -9.42 -2.74
N LYS A 105 -13.15 -8.23 -3.25
CA LYS A 105 -13.82 -8.00 -4.54
C LYS A 105 -12.88 -7.40 -5.60
N ILE A 106 -11.67 -7.03 -5.21
CA ILE A 106 -10.71 -6.39 -6.10
C ILE A 106 -10.02 -7.48 -6.94
N THR A 107 -10.40 -7.57 -8.22
CA THR A 107 -9.73 -8.43 -9.20
C THR A 107 -8.46 -7.74 -9.75
N PRO A 108 -7.55 -8.45 -10.45
CA PRO A 108 -6.35 -7.84 -11.01
C PRO A 108 -6.65 -6.69 -11.99
N SER A 109 -7.69 -6.80 -12.83
CA SER A 109 -8.10 -5.73 -13.74
C SER A 109 -8.59 -4.50 -12.99
N LEU A 110 -9.34 -4.72 -11.90
CA LEU A 110 -9.87 -3.66 -11.05
C LEU A 110 -8.75 -2.99 -10.26
N LEU A 111 -7.76 -3.76 -9.80
CA LEU A 111 -6.55 -3.25 -9.15
C LEU A 111 -5.78 -2.30 -10.08
N SER A 112 -5.55 -2.67 -11.34
CA SER A 112 -4.88 -1.80 -12.31
C SER A 112 -5.64 -0.49 -12.57
N ARG A 113 -6.98 -0.52 -12.60
CA ARG A 113 -7.80 0.71 -12.69
C ARG A 113 -7.63 1.59 -11.45
N LEU A 114 -7.62 1.00 -10.26
CA LEU A 114 -7.41 1.71 -8.99
C LEU A 114 -6.01 2.34 -8.91
N GLU A 115 -4.97 1.64 -9.35
CA GLU A 115 -3.59 2.14 -9.45
C GLU A 115 -3.49 3.36 -10.38
N ALA A 116 -4.19 3.30 -11.52
CA ALA A 116 -4.29 4.41 -12.47
C ALA A 116 -5.16 5.58 -11.96
N GLY A 117 -5.87 5.41 -10.83
CA GLY A 117 -6.82 6.40 -10.31
C GLY A 117 -8.10 6.52 -11.12
N THR A 118 -8.33 5.60 -12.06
CA THR A 118 -9.52 5.56 -12.93
C THR A 118 -10.74 5.14 -12.14
N ASP A 119 -11.91 5.70 -12.48
CA ASP A 119 -13.15 5.34 -11.80
C ASP A 119 -13.48 3.86 -11.97
N PRO A 120 -13.61 3.07 -10.88
CA PRO A 120 -13.91 1.64 -10.96
C PRO A 120 -15.42 1.34 -11.06
N ALA A 121 -16.28 2.36 -11.15
CA ALA A 121 -17.71 2.15 -11.37
C ALA A 121 -17.98 1.42 -12.72
N PRO A 122 -19.07 0.63 -12.80
CA PRO A 122 -20.03 0.30 -11.73
C PRO A 122 -19.57 -0.82 -10.79
N GLU A 123 -18.43 -1.46 -11.08
CA GLU A 123 -17.94 -2.67 -10.40
C GLU A 123 -17.58 -2.41 -8.92
N LEU A 124 -17.12 -1.19 -8.62
CA LEU A 124 -16.80 -0.76 -7.26
C LEU A 124 -17.25 0.68 -7.03
N ILE A 125 -18.12 0.91 -6.05
CA ILE A 125 -18.58 2.24 -5.67
C ILE A 125 -17.91 2.64 -4.37
N LEU A 126 -16.99 3.60 -4.44
CA LEU A 126 -16.28 4.14 -3.29
C LEU A 126 -17.06 5.35 -2.75
N ALA A 127 -17.47 5.28 -1.49
CA ALA A 127 -18.07 6.44 -0.83
C ALA A 127 -17.02 7.55 -0.71
N PRO A 128 -17.38 8.83 -0.89
CA PRO A 128 -16.44 9.92 -0.67
C PRO A 128 -16.03 10.01 0.80
N PHE A 129 -14.85 10.55 1.06
CA PHE A 129 -14.41 10.85 2.42
C PHE A 129 -15.19 12.05 2.96
N ALA A 130 -15.74 11.90 4.17
CA ALA A 130 -16.38 12.97 4.93
C ALA A 130 -15.57 13.15 6.23
N PRO A 131 -14.85 14.28 6.41
CA PRO A 131 -14.05 14.57 7.59
C PRO A 131 -14.88 14.80 8.85
#